data_AF-A0A7U4QJH7-F1
#
_entry.id   AF-A0A7U4QJH7-F1
#
_cell.length_a   1.000
_cell.length_b   1.000
_cell.length_c   1.000
_cell.angle_alpha   90.00
_cell.angle_beta   90.00
_cell.angle_gamma   90.00
#
_symmetry.space_group_name_H-M   'P 1'
#
loop_
_entity.id
_entity.type
_entity.pdbx_description
1 polymer ?
#
loop_
_entity_poly.entity_id
_entity_poly.type
_entity_poly.pdbx_seq_one_letter_code
_entity_poly.pdbx_strand_id
1 'polypeptide(L)'
;MKQEILVIQLARLGDLVQSIPLIMDLKDKNTHITILCQSKLAFLARKIKGIDEVISLPWDDVQRNFDYTQFYELFKKKYSIVFNLNHSLITALIAKGLCNGEVVGNFFESGMVKRNLWLDFIRCLCLNRKFSPFNLVDIFRYLVSKKQKLIYPMIDIDSSPCNKQSPFIVFLLGAGAEKRRWPITNFIQLSEILKKDFKIVLVGSKGEKLLSKVFSHRSKADFMDLVGKLDLLELCKVLKSASLVIGSDTGPLHLAAVLGVRTLGLFFGPAWVHETGPYGNGHFVFQAEMPCSPCLDKSPCRHYSCRKSITPELVASKVYEIIDKKQMTIKMPDFLNLYVSHYDGKTTHYLSQKADNEQAIRMLYRDVINALFGILNSKKIKISKWLLKEIENQFYLVTHDFLLPSNSMFIPLFHFLNQFEREERKMLLNKIFNHLWEKLSNEPRAFSQKSFSF
;
A
#
# COMPACT_ATOMS: atom_id res chain seq x y z
N MET A 1 4.43 -34.46 -3.56
CA MET A 1 3.89 -33.66 -4.68
C MET A 1 4.08 -32.19 -4.35
N LYS A 2 4.40 -31.34 -5.34
CA LYS A 2 4.45 -29.89 -5.09
C LYS A 2 3.03 -29.39 -4.80
N GLN A 3 2.91 -28.44 -3.88
CA GLN A 3 1.65 -27.77 -3.59
C GLN A 3 1.37 -26.76 -4.71
N GLU A 4 0.29 -26.99 -5.46
CA GLU A 4 -0.17 -26.11 -6.54
C GLU A 4 -0.99 -24.96 -5.95
N ILE A 5 -0.47 -23.75 -6.08
CA ILE A 5 -1.05 -22.52 -5.55
C ILE A 5 -1.42 -21.60 -6.72
N LEU A 6 -2.64 -21.09 -6.72
CA LEU A 6 -3.07 -20.03 -7.64
C LEU A 6 -3.18 -18.71 -6.90
N VAL A 7 -2.62 -17.64 -7.48
CA VAL A 7 -2.83 -16.25 -7.03
C VAL A 7 -3.63 -15.50 -8.09
N ILE A 8 -4.83 -15.03 -7.73
CA ILE A 8 -5.68 -14.23 -8.61
C ILE A 8 -5.44 -12.75 -8.31
N GLN A 9 -4.89 -12.04 -9.30
CA GLN A 9 -4.66 -10.60 -9.27
C GLN A 9 -4.96 -9.99 -10.65
N LEU A 10 -6.25 -9.79 -10.93
CA LEU A 10 -6.78 -9.26 -12.19
C LEU A 10 -6.93 -7.72 -12.18
N ALA A 11 -6.37 -7.03 -11.19
CA ALA A 11 -6.44 -5.58 -11.09
C ALA A 11 -5.29 -4.88 -11.87
N ARG A 12 -5.00 -3.62 -11.52
CA ARG A 12 -4.12 -2.74 -12.31
C ARG A 12 -2.65 -3.04 -11.98
N LEU A 13 -1.74 -2.42 -12.73
CA LEU A 13 -0.28 -2.54 -12.53
C LEU A 13 0.13 -2.36 -11.07
N GLY A 14 -0.40 -1.33 -10.39
CA GLY A 14 -0.07 -1.05 -8.99
C GLY A 14 -0.48 -2.19 -8.04
N ASP A 15 -1.62 -2.82 -8.28
CA ASP A 15 -2.12 -3.93 -7.46
C ASP A 15 -1.30 -5.21 -7.70
N LEU A 16 -0.95 -5.48 -8.95
CA LEU A 16 -0.05 -6.59 -9.30
C LEU A 16 1.31 -6.43 -8.61
N VAL A 17 1.93 -5.26 -8.75
CA VAL A 17 3.24 -4.98 -8.15
C VAL A 17 3.19 -5.06 -6.62
N GLN A 18 2.16 -4.52 -5.99
CA GLN A 18 2.00 -4.57 -4.54
C GLN A 18 1.64 -5.98 -4.02
N SER A 19 1.24 -6.91 -4.89
CA SER A 19 1.05 -8.33 -4.50
C SER A 19 2.33 -9.15 -4.51
N ILE A 20 3.41 -8.66 -5.11
CA ILE A 20 4.68 -9.38 -5.25
C ILE A 20 5.24 -9.86 -3.90
N PRO A 21 5.23 -9.06 -2.81
CA PRO A 21 5.73 -9.53 -1.52
C PRO A 21 4.98 -10.75 -0.94
N LEU A 22 3.67 -10.90 -1.19
CA LEU A 22 2.93 -12.11 -0.82
C LEU A 22 3.44 -13.32 -1.63
N ILE A 23 3.72 -13.12 -2.92
CA ILE A 23 4.29 -14.19 -3.77
C ILE A 23 5.65 -14.63 -3.24
N MET A 24 6.49 -13.68 -2.77
CA MET A 24 7.74 -14.03 -2.09
C MET A 24 7.48 -14.86 -0.82
N ASP A 25 6.48 -14.48 -0.02
CA ASP A 25 6.15 -15.20 1.22
C ASP A 25 5.68 -16.65 0.94
N LEU A 26 4.95 -16.86 -0.15
CA LEU A 26 4.42 -18.17 -0.60
C LEU A 26 5.49 -19.11 -1.18
N LYS A 27 6.64 -18.59 -1.62
CA LYS A 27 7.63 -19.41 -2.33
C LYS A 27 8.40 -20.30 -1.36
N ASP A 28 8.35 -21.61 -1.60
CA ASP A 28 9.14 -22.64 -0.92
C ASP A 28 9.61 -23.68 -1.95
N LYS A 29 10.54 -24.57 -1.57
CA LYS A 29 11.07 -25.65 -2.44
C LYS A 29 9.98 -26.57 -2.99
N ASN A 30 8.88 -26.71 -2.25
CA ASN A 30 7.77 -27.60 -2.55
C ASN A 30 6.52 -26.87 -3.08
N THR A 31 6.59 -25.57 -3.41
CA THR A 31 5.44 -24.84 -3.97
C THR A 31 5.62 -24.54 -5.46
N HIS A 32 4.53 -24.67 -6.20
CA HIS A 32 4.39 -24.22 -7.58
C HIS A 32 3.33 -23.12 -7.61
N ILE A 33 3.74 -21.91 -7.96
CA ILE A 33 2.91 -20.72 -7.91
C ILE A 33 2.51 -20.32 -9.33
N THR A 34 1.22 -20.42 -9.61
CA THR A 34 0.59 -19.88 -10.80
C THR A 34 -0.04 -18.53 -10.47
N ILE A 35 0.14 -17.52 -11.31
CA ILE A 35 -0.58 -16.25 -11.20
C ILE A 35 -1.59 -16.10 -12.34
N LEU A 36 -2.81 -15.66 -11.99
CA LEU A 36 -3.83 -15.23 -12.93
C LEU A 36 -3.89 -13.70 -12.94
N CYS A 37 -3.50 -13.08 -14.06
CA CYS A 37 -3.41 -11.62 -14.19
C CYS A 37 -3.99 -11.09 -15.51
N GLN A 38 -4.01 -9.76 -15.68
CA GLN A 38 -4.44 -9.17 -16.96
C GLN A 38 -3.44 -9.46 -18.08
N SER A 39 -3.90 -9.71 -19.31
CA SER A 39 -3.04 -9.99 -20.49
C SER A 39 -1.96 -8.94 -20.70
N LYS A 40 -2.30 -7.65 -20.53
CA LYS A 40 -1.33 -6.54 -20.66
C LYS A 40 -0.21 -6.55 -19.61
N LEU A 41 -0.36 -7.30 -18.52
CA LEU A 41 0.62 -7.42 -17.44
C LEU A 41 1.35 -8.76 -17.44
N ALA A 42 0.96 -9.70 -18.31
CA ALA A 42 1.50 -11.07 -18.33
C ALA A 42 3.02 -11.11 -18.52
N PHE A 43 3.56 -10.19 -19.34
CA PHE A 43 5.01 -10.06 -19.51
C PHE A 43 5.71 -9.74 -18.18
N LEU A 44 5.21 -8.73 -17.46
CA LEU A 44 5.77 -8.34 -16.17
C LEU A 44 5.65 -9.48 -15.18
N ALA A 45 4.50 -10.16 -15.15
CA ALA A 45 4.25 -11.29 -14.27
C ALA A 45 5.28 -12.41 -14.47
N ARG A 46 5.66 -12.73 -15.71
CA ARG A 46 6.69 -13.74 -16.01
C ARG A 46 8.09 -13.37 -15.50
N LYS A 47 8.35 -12.08 -15.24
CA LYS A 47 9.62 -11.59 -14.71
C LYS A 47 9.62 -11.47 -13.17
N ILE A 48 8.50 -11.69 -12.50
CA ILE A 48 8.43 -11.66 -11.03
C ILE A 48 9.10 -12.92 -10.48
N LYS A 49 10.05 -12.74 -9.55
CA LYS A 49 10.70 -13.87 -8.87
C LYS A 49 9.67 -14.72 -8.14
N GLY A 50 9.85 -16.04 -8.10
CA GLY A 50 8.96 -16.95 -7.37
C GLY A 50 7.66 -17.33 -8.07
N ILE A 51 7.29 -16.67 -9.18
CA ILE A 51 6.20 -17.14 -10.06
C ILE A 51 6.75 -18.23 -10.98
N ASP A 52 6.07 -19.38 -11.03
CA ASP A 52 6.45 -20.51 -11.88
C ASP A 52 5.62 -20.55 -13.17
N GLU A 53 4.35 -20.12 -13.11
CA GLU A 53 3.43 -20.13 -14.26
C GLU A 53 2.59 -18.84 -14.30
N VAL A 54 2.32 -18.33 -15.51
CA VAL A 54 1.46 -17.16 -15.73
C VAL A 54 0.31 -17.53 -16.64
N ILE A 55 -0.91 -17.39 -16.12
CA ILE A 55 -2.14 -17.40 -16.89
C ILE A 55 -2.63 -15.96 -17.00
N SER A 56 -3.10 -15.57 -18.17
CA SER A 56 -3.59 -14.21 -18.37
C SER A 56 -4.92 -14.14 -19.09
N LEU A 57 -5.77 -13.21 -18.66
CA LEU A 57 -7.07 -12.94 -19.26
C LEU A 57 -7.16 -11.48 -19.72
N PRO A 58 -7.84 -11.19 -20.85
CA PRO A 58 -8.14 -9.83 -21.27
C PRO A 58 -9.28 -9.26 -20.41
N TRP A 59 -9.02 -9.11 -19.11
CA TRP A 59 -10.04 -8.86 -18.08
C TRP A 59 -10.87 -7.60 -18.35
N ASP A 60 -10.26 -6.54 -18.89
CA ASP A 60 -10.96 -5.31 -19.24
C ASP A 60 -12.03 -5.55 -20.35
N ASP A 61 -11.79 -6.51 -21.25
CA ASP A 61 -12.73 -6.90 -22.30
C ASP A 61 -13.78 -7.88 -21.78
N VAL A 62 -13.37 -8.84 -20.94
CA VAL A 62 -14.26 -9.80 -20.27
C VAL A 62 -15.32 -9.11 -19.42
N GLN A 63 -14.97 -7.99 -18.76
CA GLN A 63 -15.92 -7.18 -18.00
C GLN A 63 -16.97 -6.49 -18.88
N ARG A 64 -16.69 -6.30 -20.18
CA ARG A 64 -17.58 -5.65 -21.14
C ARG A 64 -18.39 -6.65 -21.96
N ASN A 65 -17.73 -7.73 -22.41
CA ASN A 65 -18.27 -8.78 -23.25
C ASN A 65 -17.90 -10.13 -22.61
N PHE A 66 -18.86 -10.80 -21.98
CA PHE A 66 -18.60 -12.05 -21.28
C PHE A 66 -18.46 -13.21 -22.28
N ASP A 67 -17.22 -13.60 -22.58
CA ASP A 67 -16.90 -14.77 -23.39
C ASP A 67 -16.53 -15.95 -22.47
N TYR A 68 -17.46 -16.91 -22.37
CA TYR A 68 -17.32 -18.09 -21.51
C TYR A 68 -16.27 -19.09 -22.02
N THR A 69 -15.88 -19.05 -23.29
CA THR A 69 -14.93 -20.00 -23.87
C THR A 69 -13.53 -19.82 -23.30
N GLN A 70 -13.14 -18.58 -22.99
CA GLN A 70 -11.86 -18.23 -22.37
C GLN A 70 -11.71 -18.79 -20.95
N PHE A 71 -12.83 -19.10 -20.29
CA PHE A 71 -12.83 -19.68 -18.95
C PHE A 71 -12.82 -21.21 -18.96
N TYR A 72 -13.28 -21.85 -20.04
CA TYR A 72 -13.35 -23.31 -20.12
C TYR A 72 -11.97 -23.95 -19.92
N GLU A 73 -10.94 -23.42 -20.59
CA GLU A 73 -9.56 -23.87 -20.44
C GLU A 73 -9.03 -23.66 -19.01
N LEU A 74 -9.39 -22.53 -18.38
CA LEU A 74 -8.97 -22.20 -17.02
C LEU A 74 -9.46 -23.26 -16.01
N PHE A 75 -10.69 -23.76 -16.17
CA PHE A 75 -11.30 -24.72 -15.25
C PHE A 75 -10.83 -26.17 -15.43
N LYS A 76 -10.01 -26.48 -16.45
CA LYS A 76 -9.40 -27.81 -16.61
C LYS A 76 -8.33 -28.10 -15.56
N LYS A 77 -7.68 -27.07 -15.01
CA LYS A 77 -6.68 -27.19 -13.94
C LYS A 77 -7.29 -26.71 -12.62
N LYS A 78 -7.12 -27.51 -11.57
CA LYS A 78 -7.53 -27.16 -10.20
C LYS A 78 -6.32 -26.98 -9.30
N TYR A 79 -6.48 -26.15 -8.29
CA TYR A 79 -5.42 -25.79 -7.36
C TYR A 79 -5.78 -26.20 -5.94
N SER A 80 -4.77 -26.58 -5.17
CA SER A 80 -4.94 -26.98 -3.77
C SER A 80 -5.29 -25.78 -2.88
N ILE A 81 -4.71 -24.62 -3.19
CA ILE A 81 -5.01 -23.34 -2.53
C ILE A 81 -5.15 -22.25 -3.58
N VAL A 82 -6.17 -21.41 -3.43
CA VAL A 82 -6.38 -20.22 -4.27
C VAL A 82 -6.37 -18.97 -3.42
N PHE A 83 -5.44 -18.06 -3.68
CA PHE A 83 -5.40 -16.72 -3.11
C PHE A 83 -6.16 -15.76 -4.02
N ASN A 84 -7.34 -15.30 -3.60
CA ASN A 84 -8.09 -14.28 -4.33
C ASN A 84 -7.86 -12.90 -3.72
N LEU A 85 -7.03 -12.09 -4.38
CA LEU A 85 -6.68 -10.74 -3.93
C LEU A 85 -7.65 -9.67 -4.43
N ASN A 86 -8.66 -10.05 -5.22
CA ASN A 86 -9.65 -9.14 -5.79
C ASN A 86 -10.98 -9.19 -5.01
N HIS A 87 -11.79 -8.13 -5.15
CA HIS A 87 -13.03 -7.95 -4.39
C HIS A 87 -14.31 -8.25 -5.17
N SER A 88 -14.22 -8.54 -6.47
CA SER A 88 -15.41 -8.69 -7.31
C SER A 88 -16.09 -10.05 -7.14
N LEU A 89 -17.41 -10.09 -7.35
CA LEU A 89 -18.18 -11.34 -7.36
C LEU A 89 -17.62 -12.34 -8.38
N ILE A 90 -17.28 -11.89 -9.58
CA ILE A 90 -16.77 -12.75 -10.65
C ILE A 90 -15.46 -13.41 -10.22
N THR A 91 -14.52 -12.65 -9.63
CA THR A 91 -13.27 -13.21 -9.10
C THR A 91 -13.50 -14.19 -7.94
N ALA A 92 -14.51 -13.95 -7.10
CA ALA A 92 -14.87 -14.87 -6.02
C ALA A 92 -15.45 -16.20 -6.54
N LEU A 93 -16.24 -16.16 -7.63
CA LEU A 93 -16.74 -17.34 -8.32
C LEU A 93 -15.61 -18.11 -9.01
N ILE A 94 -14.72 -17.41 -9.72
CA ILE A 94 -13.53 -18.01 -10.34
C ILE A 94 -12.67 -18.70 -9.27
N ALA A 95 -12.42 -18.02 -8.14
CA ALA A 95 -11.63 -18.56 -7.06
C ALA A 95 -12.22 -19.87 -6.51
N LYS A 96 -13.54 -19.89 -6.23
CA LYS A 96 -14.24 -21.10 -5.77
C LYS A 96 -14.21 -22.19 -6.83
N GLY A 97 -14.42 -21.84 -8.10
CA GLY A 97 -14.44 -22.79 -9.20
C GLY A 97 -13.07 -23.38 -9.54
N LEU A 98 -11.95 -22.73 -9.22
CA LEU A 98 -10.59 -23.23 -9.48
C LEU A 98 -9.96 -23.96 -8.28
N CYS A 99 -10.62 -23.92 -7.12
CA CYS A 99 -10.08 -24.48 -5.89
C CYS A 99 -10.65 -25.87 -5.58
N ASN A 100 -9.77 -26.81 -5.23
CA ASN A 100 -10.14 -28.13 -4.69
C ASN A 100 -9.82 -28.26 -3.18
N GLY A 101 -9.31 -27.21 -2.55
CA GLY A 101 -9.01 -27.17 -1.12
C GLY A 101 -9.47 -25.86 -0.51
N GLU A 102 -8.52 -24.98 -0.17
CA GLU A 102 -8.80 -23.73 0.54
C GLU A 102 -8.77 -22.50 -0.37
N VAL A 103 -9.75 -21.61 -0.23
CA VAL A 103 -9.69 -20.28 -0.83
C VAL A 103 -9.33 -19.26 0.26
N VAL A 104 -8.20 -18.58 0.08
CA VAL A 104 -7.75 -17.52 0.98
C VAL A 104 -8.07 -16.16 0.34
N GLY A 105 -8.80 -15.31 1.07
CA GLY A 105 -9.28 -14.01 0.58
C GLY A 105 -10.79 -14.00 0.40
N ASN A 106 -11.29 -13.39 -0.67
CA ASN A 106 -12.74 -13.32 -0.93
C ASN A 106 -13.20 -14.55 -1.73
N PHE A 107 -14.30 -15.17 -1.33
CA PHE A 107 -14.87 -16.32 -2.03
C PHE A 107 -16.39 -16.31 -2.00
N PHE A 108 -17.02 -17.04 -2.90
CA PHE A 108 -18.48 -17.14 -2.95
C PHE A 108 -18.97 -18.38 -2.20
N GLU A 109 -19.91 -18.19 -1.29
CA GLU A 109 -20.53 -19.26 -0.51
C GLU A 109 -21.92 -18.84 -0.02
N SER A 110 -22.89 -19.76 -0.07
CA SER A 110 -24.26 -19.54 0.42
C SER A 110 -24.93 -18.27 -0.11
N GLY A 111 -24.78 -18.01 -1.41
CA GLY A 111 -25.41 -16.87 -2.09
C GLY A 111 -24.71 -15.51 -1.87
N MET A 112 -23.59 -15.46 -1.14
CA MET A 112 -22.90 -14.22 -0.79
C MET A 112 -21.38 -14.33 -0.95
N VAL A 113 -20.71 -13.18 -1.08
CA VAL A 113 -19.25 -13.11 -1.03
C VAL A 113 -18.81 -13.12 0.44
N LYS A 114 -18.24 -14.23 0.88
CA LYS A 114 -17.56 -14.35 2.16
C LYS A 114 -16.17 -13.74 2.07
N ARG A 115 -15.72 -13.17 3.18
CA ARG A 115 -14.40 -12.52 3.31
C ARG A 115 -13.63 -13.13 4.46
N ASN A 116 -12.32 -13.05 4.35
CA ASN A 116 -11.43 -13.41 5.45
C ASN A 116 -11.57 -12.40 6.60
N LEU A 117 -11.53 -12.89 7.84
CA LEU A 117 -11.70 -12.08 9.06
C LEU A 117 -10.72 -10.89 9.15
N TRP A 118 -9.47 -11.10 8.73
CA TRP A 118 -8.46 -10.04 8.65
C TRP A 118 -8.88 -8.94 7.68
N LEU A 119 -9.42 -9.30 6.51
CA LEU A 119 -9.88 -8.33 5.51
C LEU A 119 -11.09 -7.53 6.01
N ASP A 120 -11.97 -8.13 6.81
CA ASP A 120 -13.09 -7.41 7.42
C ASP A 120 -12.65 -6.42 8.51
N PHE A 121 -11.65 -6.75 9.31
CA PHE A 121 -11.08 -5.77 10.26
C PHE A 121 -10.47 -4.57 9.52
N ILE A 122 -9.65 -4.83 8.50
CA ILE A 122 -9.04 -3.78 7.67
C ILE A 122 -10.11 -2.90 7.03
N ARG A 123 -11.22 -3.48 6.56
CA ARG A 123 -12.36 -2.71 6.04
C ARG A 123 -12.95 -1.77 7.09
N CYS A 124 -13.06 -2.20 8.35
CA CYS A 124 -13.49 -1.32 9.43
C CYS A 124 -12.49 -0.19 9.70
N LEU A 125 -11.17 -0.45 9.59
CA LEU A 125 -10.15 0.62 9.65
C LEU A 125 -10.32 1.65 8.53
N CYS A 126 -10.78 1.25 7.35
CA CYS A 126 -11.08 2.18 6.25
C CYS A 126 -12.25 3.14 6.56
N LEU A 127 -13.06 2.91 7.61
CA LEU A 127 -14.03 3.90 8.09
C LEU A 127 -13.33 5.09 8.77
N ASN A 128 -12.12 4.87 9.29
CA ASN A 128 -11.27 5.90 9.87
C ASN A 128 -9.84 5.78 9.33
N ARG A 129 -9.71 5.97 8.00
CA ARG A 129 -8.46 5.82 7.22
C ARG A 129 -7.28 6.55 7.84
N LYS A 130 -7.56 7.69 8.47
CA LYS A 130 -6.57 8.52 9.16
C LYS A 130 -5.83 7.75 10.25
N PHE A 131 -6.37 6.67 10.80
CA PHE A 131 -5.71 5.82 11.79
C PHE A 131 -5.29 4.45 11.26
N SER A 132 -5.49 4.16 9.97
CA SER A 132 -5.02 2.91 9.36
C SER A 132 -3.48 2.84 9.43
N PRO A 133 -2.90 1.79 10.03
CA PRO A 133 -1.45 1.66 10.17
C PRO A 133 -0.84 0.67 9.17
N PHE A 134 -1.63 0.19 8.21
CA PHE A 134 -1.28 -0.91 7.32
C PHE A 134 -1.27 -0.50 5.87
N ASN A 135 -0.20 -0.89 5.20
CA ASN A 135 -0.09 -0.80 3.76
C ASN A 135 -0.86 -1.95 3.10
N LEU A 136 -1.36 -1.74 1.88
CA LEU A 136 -2.00 -2.78 1.07
C LEU A 136 -1.14 -4.02 0.92
N VAL A 137 0.17 -3.84 0.77
CA VAL A 137 1.12 -4.95 0.73
C VAL A 137 1.12 -5.74 2.03
N ASP A 138 1.09 -5.08 3.20
CA ASP A 138 1.00 -5.78 4.49
C ASP A 138 -0.28 -6.62 4.54
N ILE A 139 -1.40 -6.05 4.09
CA ILE A 139 -2.70 -6.72 4.06
C ILE A 139 -2.61 -8.03 3.25
N PHE A 140 -1.95 -8.02 2.09
CA PHE A 140 -1.73 -9.24 1.31
C PHE A 140 -0.79 -10.23 2.00
N ARG A 141 0.35 -9.77 2.53
CA ARG A 141 1.32 -10.62 3.23
C ARG A 141 0.75 -11.27 4.49
N TYR A 142 -0.32 -10.69 5.07
CA TYR A 142 -1.02 -11.26 6.22
C TYR A 142 -2.02 -12.36 5.88
N LEU A 143 -2.29 -12.61 4.61
CA LEU A 143 -3.02 -13.81 4.19
C LEU A 143 -2.23 -15.10 4.44
N VAL A 144 -0.94 -14.99 4.81
CA VAL A 144 -0.08 -16.12 5.17
C VAL A 144 0.61 -15.90 6.53
N SER A 145 0.89 -17.01 7.20
CA SER A 145 1.55 -17.02 8.50
C SER A 145 3.05 -16.71 8.38
N LYS A 146 3.77 -17.50 7.57
CA LYS A 146 5.21 -17.39 7.33
C LYS A 146 5.52 -16.20 6.42
N LYS A 147 6.36 -15.29 6.92
CA LYS A 147 6.81 -14.10 6.19
C LYS A 147 8.31 -14.18 5.98
N GLN A 148 8.73 -13.96 4.76
CA GLN A 148 10.13 -13.96 4.36
C GLN A 148 10.69 -12.54 4.39
N LYS A 149 12.00 -12.42 4.59
CA LYS A 149 12.68 -11.14 4.41
C LYS A 149 12.68 -10.82 2.93
N LEU A 150 12.17 -9.65 2.58
CA LEU A 150 12.11 -9.21 1.19
C LEU A 150 13.48 -8.83 0.65
N ILE A 151 13.79 -9.29 -0.57
CA ILE A 151 15.02 -9.00 -1.30
C ILE A 151 14.66 -8.25 -2.59
N TYR A 152 15.30 -7.10 -2.78
CA TYR A 152 15.11 -6.25 -3.96
C TYR A 152 16.33 -6.37 -4.89
N PRO A 153 16.15 -6.30 -6.23
CA PRO A 153 14.88 -6.21 -6.94
C PRO A 153 14.10 -7.54 -6.91
N MET A 154 12.77 -7.45 -6.84
CA MET A 154 11.86 -8.61 -6.86
C MET A 154 11.48 -9.05 -8.28
N ILE A 155 11.82 -8.24 -9.28
CA ILE A 155 11.56 -8.49 -10.69
C ILE A 155 12.90 -8.66 -11.39
N ASP A 156 13.04 -9.72 -12.17
CA ASP A 156 14.25 -10.02 -12.91
C ASP A 156 14.25 -9.30 -14.26
N ILE A 157 15.08 -8.26 -14.35
CA ILE A 157 15.22 -7.43 -15.55
C ILE A 157 16.69 -7.38 -15.89
N ASP A 158 17.01 -7.90 -17.07
CA ASP A 158 18.32 -7.74 -17.69
C ASP A 158 18.60 -6.26 -17.87
N SER A 159 19.52 -5.74 -17.07
CA SER A 159 20.06 -4.40 -17.23
C SER A 159 21.50 -4.54 -17.62
N SER A 160 21.85 -4.12 -18.84
CA SER A 160 23.24 -3.76 -19.14
C SER A 160 23.72 -2.78 -18.06
N PRO A 161 24.98 -2.85 -17.60
CA PRO A 161 25.51 -1.87 -16.67
C PRO A 161 25.38 -0.48 -17.30
N CYS A 162 24.38 0.29 -16.88
CA CYS A 162 24.20 1.65 -17.34
C CYS A 162 25.35 2.45 -16.73
N ASN A 163 26.19 3.00 -17.59
CA ASN A 163 27.34 3.78 -17.16
C ASN A 163 26.82 4.98 -16.35
N LYS A 164 27.04 4.99 -15.02
CA LYS A 164 26.53 6.00 -14.08
C LYS A 164 27.20 7.37 -14.25
N GLN A 165 27.66 7.71 -15.45
CA GLN A 165 28.38 8.95 -15.72
C GLN A 165 27.49 10.19 -15.63
N SER A 166 26.15 10.04 -15.62
CA SER A 166 25.23 11.13 -15.28
C SER A 166 23.99 10.61 -14.55
N PRO A 167 23.75 10.97 -13.27
CA PRO A 167 22.52 10.62 -12.58
C PRO A 167 21.33 11.27 -13.27
N PHE A 168 20.25 10.49 -13.48
CA PHE A 168 18.99 11.01 -13.99
C PHE A 168 17.83 10.71 -13.03
N ILE A 169 16.84 11.59 -13.09
CA ILE A 169 15.63 11.52 -12.27
C ILE A 169 14.45 11.29 -13.20
N VAL A 170 13.60 10.32 -12.83
CA VAL A 170 12.36 10.05 -13.58
C VAL A 170 11.22 10.85 -12.97
N PHE A 171 10.50 11.59 -13.81
CA PHE A 171 9.24 12.24 -13.45
C PHE A 171 8.06 11.43 -14.00
N LEU A 172 7.18 11.01 -13.09
CA LEU A 172 5.88 10.43 -13.42
C LEU A 172 4.84 11.56 -13.45
N LEU A 173 4.59 12.12 -14.65
CA LEU A 173 3.82 13.35 -14.81
C LEU A 173 2.32 13.19 -14.49
N GLY A 174 1.78 12.00 -14.68
CA GLY A 174 0.34 11.77 -14.58
C GLY A 174 -0.05 10.81 -13.47
N ALA A 175 -1.37 10.56 -13.40
CA ALA A 175 -2.01 9.70 -12.43
C ALA A 175 -3.43 9.34 -12.92
N GLY A 176 -4.00 8.27 -12.34
CA GLY A 176 -5.30 7.72 -12.73
C GLY A 176 -6.50 8.65 -12.55
N ALA A 177 -6.35 9.75 -11.80
CA ALA A 177 -7.35 10.81 -11.68
C ALA A 177 -6.64 12.16 -11.57
N GLU A 178 -7.25 13.22 -12.13
CA GLU A 178 -6.72 14.60 -12.04
C GLU A 178 -6.43 14.95 -10.58
N LYS A 179 -7.42 14.66 -9.71
CA LYS A 179 -7.26 14.07 -8.38
C LYS A 179 -5.88 14.08 -7.72
N ARG A 180 -5.11 13.13 -8.24
CA ARG A 180 -3.89 12.52 -7.76
C ARG A 180 -2.69 12.99 -8.60
N ARG A 181 -2.82 14.03 -9.43
CA ARG A 181 -1.73 14.58 -10.25
C ARG A 181 -1.12 15.81 -9.59
N TRP A 182 0.20 15.85 -9.55
CA TRP A 182 0.90 17.07 -9.15
C TRP A 182 0.87 18.04 -10.33
N PRO A 183 0.65 19.35 -10.11
CA PRO A 183 0.47 20.29 -11.22
C PRO A 183 1.66 20.25 -12.17
N ILE A 184 1.38 20.21 -13.48
CA ILE A 184 2.44 20.15 -14.49
C ILE A 184 3.39 21.36 -14.41
N THR A 185 2.86 22.52 -14.01
CA THR A 185 3.64 23.73 -13.74
C THR A 185 4.69 23.52 -12.65
N ASN A 186 4.39 22.70 -11.64
CA ASN A 186 5.32 22.41 -10.56
C ASN A 186 6.43 21.46 -11.04
N PHE A 187 6.11 20.47 -11.88
CA PHE A 187 7.13 19.65 -12.53
C PHE A 187 8.06 20.49 -13.43
N ILE A 188 7.51 21.45 -14.18
CA ILE A 188 8.31 22.38 -15.00
C ILE A 188 9.25 23.18 -14.10
N GLN A 189 8.73 23.83 -13.05
CA GLN A 189 9.56 24.60 -12.11
C GLN A 189 10.62 23.74 -11.42
N LEU A 190 10.26 22.52 -11.01
CA LEU A 190 11.21 21.57 -10.43
C LEU A 190 12.34 21.22 -11.41
N SER A 191 12.00 21.01 -12.69
CA SER A 191 13.02 20.74 -13.71
C SER A 191 14.00 21.91 -13.87
N GLU A 192 13.53 23.15 -13.78
CA GLU A 192 14.38 24.34 -13.85
C GLU A 192 15.36 24.44 -12.68
N ILE A 193 14.93 24.02 -11.48
CA ILE A 193 15.77 24.02 -10.28
C ILE A 193 16.85 22.93 -10.37
N LEU A 194 16.54 21.80 -10.99
CA LEU A 194 17.41 20.61 -11.02
C LEU A 194 18.31 20.51 -12.27
N LYS A 195 18.04 21.30 -13.32
CA LYS A 195 18.67 21.14 -14.66
C LYS A 195 20.19 21.25 -14.71
N LYS A 196 20.84 21.85 -13.71
CA LYS A 196 22.30 21.99 -13.68
C LYS A 196 23.00 20.70 -13.24
N ASP A 197 22.34 19.91 -12.41
CA ASP A 197 22.97 18.78 -11.71
C ASP A 197 22.38 17.43 -12.15
N PHE A 198 21.15 17.41 -12.69
CA PHE A 198 20.45 16.18 -13.04
C PHE A 198 19.81 16.24 -14.43
N LYS A 199 19.89 15.12 -15.15
CA LYS A 199 19.07 14.89 -16.34
C LYS A 199 17.66 14.47 -15.93
N ILE A 200 16.65 14.98 -16.64
CA ILE A 200 15.25 14.65 -16.38
C ILE A 200 14.73 13.68 -17.43
N VAL A 201 14.03 12.63 -17.01
CA VAL A 201 13.36 11.69 -17.92
C VAL A 201 11.87 11.66 -17.61
N LEU A 202 11.04 12.00 -18.59
CA LEU A 202 9.59 12.01 -18.46
C LEU A 202 9.04 10.64 -18.83
N VAL A 203 8.27 10.04 -17.93
CA VAL A 203 7.66 8.73 -18.13
C VAL A 203 6.16 8.81 -17.87
N GLY A 204 5.39 8.13 -18.73
CA GLY A 204 3.95 8.10 -18.67
C GLY A 204 3.35 7.25 -19.79
N SER A 205 2.06 7.00 -19.69
CA SER A 205 1.24 6.31 -20.68
C SER A 205 0.91 7.20 -21.89
N LYS A 206 0.38 6.60 -22.95
CA LYS A 206 -0.10 7.33 -24.15
C LYS A 206 -1.18 8.37 -23.81
N GLY A 207 -1.98 8.14 -22.77
CA GLY A 207 -3.02 9.07 -22.31
C GLY A 207 -2.49 10.36 -21.68
N GLU A 208 -1.18 10.43 -21.41
CA GLU A 208 -0.53 11.55 -20.71
C GLU A 208 0.31 12.43 -21.65
N LYS A 209 0.26 12.20 -22.98
CA LYS A 209 0.98 12.97 -24.00
C LYS A 209 0.73 14.47 -23.95
N LEU A 210 -0.49 14.90 -23.56
CA LEU A 210 -0.79 16.33 -23.40
C LEU A 210 0.04 16.96 -22.27
N LEU A 211 0.28 16.22 -21.18
CA LEU A 211 1.12 16.69 -20.08
C LEU A 211 2.57 16.86 -20.52
N SER A 212 3.11 15.88 -21.26
CA SER A 212 4.49 15.97 -21.79
C SER A 212 4.61 17.10 -22.81
N LYS A 213 3.61 17.29 -23.68
CA LYS A 213 3.58 18.43 -24.63
C LYS A 213 3.64 19.77 -23.90
N VAL A 214 2.83 19.97 -22.84
CA VAL A 214 2.84 21.20 -22.05
C VAL A 214 4.19 21.39 -21.36
N PHE A 215 4.78 20.32 -20.82
CA PHE A 215 6.11 20.35 -20.23
C PHE A 215 7.15 20.80 -21.24
N SER A 216 7.20 20.17 -22.42
CA SER A 216 8.18 20.47 -23.47
C SER A 216 8.09 21.88 -24.03
N HIS A 217 6.90 22.48 -24.06
CA HIS A 217 6.73 23.86 -24.53
C HIS A 217 7.17 24.91 -23.50
N ARG A 218 7.31 24.55 -22.22
CA ARG A 218 7.48 25.51 -21.12
C ARG A 218 8.76 25.32 -20.31
N SER A 219 9.29 24.10 -20.23
CA SER A 219 10.57 23.82 -19.59
C SER A 219 11.72 24.21 -20.52
N LYS A 220 12.76 24.80 -19.93
CA LYS A 220 14.07 25.10 -20.53
C LYS A 220 15.15 24.13 -20.03
N ALA A 221 14.80 23.16 -19.19
CA ALA A 221 15.71 22.09 -18.77
C ALA A 221 16.01 21.14 -19.94
N ASP A 222 17.16 20.46 -19.90
CA ASP A 222 17.40 19.31 -20.76
C ASP A 222 16.63 18.09 -20.20
N PHE A 223 15.82 17.47 -21.05
CA PHE A 223 15.01 16.31 -20.66
C PHE A 223 14.79 15.33 -21.81
N MET A 224 14.58 14.07 -21.45
CA MET A 224 14.17 13.01 -22.38
C MET A 224 12.69 12.71 -22.20
N ASP A 225 11.87 12.96 -23.22
CA ASP A 225 10.45 12.61 -23.20
C ASP A 225 10.22 11.18 -23.71
N LEU A 226 9.88 10.26 -22.81
CA LEU A 226 9.52 8.86 -23.09
C LEU A 226 8.02 8.58 -22.89
N VAL A 227 7.19 9.62 -22.72
CA VAL A 227 5.76 9.46 -22.46
C VAL A 227 5.04 8.79 -23.64
N GLY A 228 4.41 7.66 -23.37
CA GLY A 228 3.69 6.85 -24.36
C GLY A 228 4.59 6.14 -25.37
N LYS A 229 5.92 6.09 -25.14
CA LYS A 229 6.91 5.47 -26.01
C LYS A 229 7.47 4.14 -25.49
N LEU A 230 7.24 3.83 -24.21
CA LEU A 230 7.80 2.65 -23.56
C LEU A 230 6.75 1.53 -23.47
N ASP A 231 7.19 0.31 -23.73
CA ASP A 231 6.51 -0.89 -23.23
C ASP A 231 6.84 -1.14 -21.74
N LEU A 232 6.29 -2.22 -21.16
CA LEU A 232 6.53 -2.55 -19.75
C LEU A 232 7.97 -2.96 -19.45
N LEU A 233 8.67 -3.61 -20.39
CA LEU A 233 10.06 -4.02 -20.21
C LEU A 233 10.97 -2.79 -20.21
N GLU A 234 10.79 -1.92 -21.20
CA GLU A 234 11.52 -0.67 -21.34
C GLU A 234 11.27 0.25 -20.15
N LEU A 235 10.01 0.35 -19.70
CA LEU A 235 9.68 1.05 -18.45
C LEU A 235 10.48 0.51 -17.27
N CYS A 236 10.55 -0.82 -17.08
CA CYS A 236 11.34 -1.40 -16.01
C CYS A 236 12.83 -1.06 -16.14
N LYS A 237 13.40 -1.11 -17.34
CA LYS A 237 14.82 -0.77 -17.59
C LYS A 237 15.12 0.70 -17.28
N VAL A 238 14.24 1.61 -17.70
CA VAL A 238 14.36 3.05 -17.42
C VAL A 238 14.26 3.31 -15.91
N LEU A 239 13.25 2.75 -15.24
CA LEU A 239 13.08 2.93 -13.80
C LEU A 239 14.27 2.36 -13.02
N LYS A 240 14.69 1.13 -13.30
CA LYS A 240 15.82 0.44 -12.63
C LYS A 240 17.14 1.21 -12.73
N SER A 241 17.31 1.99 -13.78
CA SER A 241 18.52 2.79 -14.02
C SER A 241 18.46 4.20 -13.41
N ALA A 242 17.30 4.63 -12.92
CA ALA A 242 17.12 5.96 -12.36
C ALA A 242 17.79 6.11 -10.98
N SER A 243 18.29 7.32 -10.68
CA SER A 243 18.81 7.64 -9.35
C SER A 243 17.69 7.90 -8.33
N LEU A 244 16.55 8.40 -8.82
CA LEU A 244 15.35 8.67 -8.06
C LEU A 244 14.14 8.70 -9.00
N VAL A 245 13.00 8.18 -8.54
CA VAL A 245 11.71 8.30 -9.24
C VAL A 245 10.78 9.18 -8.44
N ILE A 246 10.26 10.23 -9.05
CA ILE A 246 9.37 11.22 -8.43
C ILE A 246 7.99 11.14 -9.09
N GLY A 247 6.95 11.04 -8.27
CA GLY A 247 5.59 10.93 -8.79
C GLY A 247 4.53 10.82 -7.72
N SER A 248 3.28 10.85 -8.13
CA SER A 248 2.14 10.57 -7.26
C SER A 248 1.89 9.06 -7.11
N ASP A 249 0.96 8.70 -6.23
CA ASP A 249 0.52 7.32 -5.99
C ASP A 249 -0.02 6.66 -7.28
N THR A 250 0.86 5.93 -7.96
CA THR A 250 0.64 5.34 -9.29
C THR A 250 1.40 4.03 -9.44
N GLY A 251 0.94 3.16 -10.35
CA GLY A 251 1.60 1.87 -10.62
C GLY A 251 3.10 1.96 -10.91
N PRO A 252 3.58 2.92 -11.74
CA PRO A 252 5.03 3.08 -11.99
C PRO A 252 5.84 3.49 -10.75
N LEU A 253 5.27 4.24 -9.80
CA LEU A 253 5.95 4.59 -8.55
C LEU A 253 6.21 3.32 -7.71
N HIS A 254 5.19 2.45 -7.61
CA HIS A 254 5.29 1.16 -6.93
C HIS A 254 6.23 0.20 -7.66
N LEU A 255 6.21 0.21 -9.00
CA LEU A 255 7.12 -0.57 -9.82
C LEU A 255 8.59 -0.20 -9.57
N ALA A 256 8.89 1.09 -9.45
CA ALA A 256 10.23 1.55 -9.10
C ALA A 256 10.68 1.01 -7.73
N ALA A 257 9.78 0.99 -6.74
CA ALA A 257 10.10 0.47 -5.41
C ALA A 257 10.48 -1.02 -5.43
N VAL A 258 9.70 -1.88 -6.11
CA VAL A 258 10.03 -3.32 -6.23
C VAL A 258 11.26 -3.62 -7.09
N LEU A 259 11.64 -2.68 -7.96
CA LEU A 259 12.90 -2.72 -8.71
C LEU A 259 14.11 -2.27 -7.86
N GLY A 260 13.90 -1.92 -6.58
CA GLY A 260 14.95 -1.48 -5.67
C GLY A 260 15.39 -0.03 -5.89
N VAL A 261 14.58 0.76 -6.60
CA VAL A 261 14.87 2.15 -6.91
C VAL A 261 14.21 3.03 -5.86
N ARG A 262 14.97 3.99 -5.34
CA ARG A 262 14.45 4.94 -4.35
C ARG A 262 13.39 5.84 -4.99
N THR A 263 12.35 6.15 -4.23
CA THR A 263 11.21 6.93 -4.73
C THR A 263 10.94 8.12 -3.82
N LEU A 264 10.45 9.21 -4.41
CA LEU A 264 9.86 10.35 -3.71
C LEU A 264 8.40 10.51 -4.15
N GLY A 265 7.49 10.03 -3.31
CA GLY A 265 6.05 10.10 -3.52
C GLY A 265 5.50 11.49 -3.19
N LEU A 266 4.62 12.01 -4.04
CA LEU A 266 3.90 13.27 -3.85
C LEU A 266 2.40 12.96 -3.64
N PHE A 267 1.99 12.88 -2.38
CA PHE A 267 0.70 12.32 -1.97
C PHE A 267 -0.27 13.41 -1.52
N PHE A 268 -1.46 13.39 -2.11
CA PHE A 268 -2.54 14.33 -1.85
C PHE A 268 -3.87 13.77 -2.39
N GLY A 269 -4.96 14.47 -2.06
CA GLY A 269 -6.30 14.03 -2.40
C GLY A 269 -6.61 12.70 -1.69
N PRO A 270 -6.99 11.64 -2.41
CA PRO A 270 -7.31 10.36 -1.79
C PRO A 270 -6.08 9.49 -1.47
N ALA A 271 -4.89 9.83 -1.97
CA ALA A 271 -3.69 9.05 -1.67
C ALA A 271 -3.30 9.21 -0.19
N TRP A 272 -3.01 8.09 0.47
CA TRP A 272 -2.65 8.05 1.88
C TRP A 272 -1.43 7.15 2.08
N VAL A 273 -0.35 7.72 2.62
CA VAL A 273 0.95 7.07 2.73
C VAL A 273 0.88 5.72 3.43
N HIS A 274 0.06 5.61 4.46
CA HIS A 274 -0.05 4.36 5.23
C HIS A 274 -0.71 3.24 4.42
N GLU A 275 -1.62 3.56 3.49
CA GLU A 275 -2.34 2.56 2.69
C GLU A 275 -1.57 2.16 1.43
N THR A 276 -1.02 3.13 0.71
CA THR A 276 -0.43 2.92 -0.62
C THR A 276 0.92 3.63 -0.78
N GLY A 277 1.64 3.89 0.31
CA GLY A 277 3.03 4.33 0.22
C GLY A 277 3.92 3.29 -0.50
N PRO A 278 5.03 3.71 -1.14
CA PRO A 278 5.99 2.78 -1.73
C PRO A 278 6.55 1.84 -0.66
N TYR A 279 6.41 0.53 -0.89
CA TYR A 279 6.72 -0.49 0.10
C TYR A 279 8.20 -0.90 0.08
N GLY A 280 8.82 -0.92 1.26
CA GLY A 280 10.25 -1.20 1.43
C GLY A 280 10.90 -0.19 2.37
N ASN A 281 12.22 -0.16 2.39
CA ASN A 281 12.99 0.71 3.27
C ASN A 281 13.55 1.92 2.51
N GLY A 282 13.44 3.12 3.09
CA GLY A 282 14.10 4.32 2.58
C GLY A 282 13.39 5.02 1.42
N HIS A 283 12.10 4.78 1.22
CA HIS A 283 11.26 5.58 0.33
C HIS A 283 10.76 6.83 1.07
N PHE A 284 10.62 7.94 0.35
CA PHE A 284 10.15 9.20 0.91
C PHE A 284 8.77 9.54 0.36
N VAL A 285 7.91 10.14 1.18
CA VAL A 285 6.60 10.63 0.76
C VAL A 285 6.31 11.99 1.38
N PHE A 286 6.11 13.01 0.55
CA PHE A 286 5.44 14.23 0.97
C PHE A 286 3.93 14.00 0.96
N GLN A 287 3.30 14.06 2.14
CA GLN A 287 1.86 13.86 2.31
C GLN A 287 1.22 15.19 2.71
N ALA A 288 0.29 15.68 1.86
CA ALA A 288 -0.59 16.78 2.23
C ALA A 288 -1.68 16.28 3.19
N GLU A 289 -1.71 16.83 4.40
CA GLU A 289 -2.64 16.49 5.47
C GLU A 289 -3.58 17.67 5.76
N MET A 290 -4.34 18.04 4.74
CA MET A 290 -5.36 19.08 4.87
C MET A 290 -6.50 18.62 5.81
N PRO A 291 -7.34 19.52 6.36
CA PRO A 291 -8.51 19.13 7.15
C PRO A 291 -9.49 18.18 6.44
N CYS A 292 -9.53 18.21 5.11
CA CYS A 292 -10.34 17.28 4.29
C CYS A 292 -9.66 15.93 3.99
N SER A 293 -8.42 15.73 4.47
CA SER A 293 -7.61 14.52 4.24
C SER A 293 -7.83 13.52 5.38
N PRO A 294 -7.83 12.20 5.10
CA PRO A 294 -7.73 11.57 3.77
C PRO A 294 -9.05 11.61 2.98
N CYS A 295 -9.02 12.08 1.73
CA CYS A 295 -10.23 12.21 0.91
C CYS A 295 -10.73 10.86 0.38
N LEU A 296 -12.03 10.68 0.20
CA LEU A 296 -12.56 9.48 -0.48
C LEU A 296 -12.30 9.51 -2.00
N ASP A 297 -12.08 8.34 -2.60
CA ASP A 297 -11.67 8.21 -3.99
C ASP A 297 -12.75 8.63 -5.00
N LYS A 298 -14.03 8.51 -4.67
CA LYS A 298 -15.15 8.94 -5.53
C LYS A 298 -15.67 10.36 -5.23
N SER A 299 -15.23 10.99 -4.14
CA SER A 299 -15.72 12.32 -3.78
C SER A 299 -15.16 13.42 -4.70
N PRO A 300 -15.98 14.40 -5.13
CA PRO A 300 -15.52 15.55 -5.89
C PRO A 300 -14.61 16.44 -5.02
N CYS A 301 -13.68 17.16 -5.65
CA CYS A 301 -12.83 18.15 -4.98
C CYS A 301 -13.11 19.53 -5.57
N ARG A 302 -13.26 20.55 -4.72
CA ARG A 302 -13.62 21.91 -5.16
C ARG A 302 -12.44 22.90 -5.18
N HIS A 303 -11.33 22.60 -4.50
CA HIS A 303 -10.29 23.61 -4.23
C HIS A 303 -8.87 23.17 -4.63
N TYR A 304 -8.58 21.86 -4.66
CA TYR A 304 -7.25 21.30 -5.00
C TYR A 304 -6.06 21.90 -4.22
N SER A 305 -6.29 22.54 -3.07
CA SER A 305 -5.26 23.21 -2.27
C SER A 305 -4.12 22.28 -1.84
N CYS A 306 -4.42 21.00 -1.58
CA CYS A 306 -3.44 19.98 -1.21
C CYS A 306 -2.35 19.74 -2.28
N ARG A 307 -2.61 20.05 -3.56
CA ARG A 307 -1.61 19.92 -4.62
C ARG A 307 -0.60 21.05 -4.64
N LYS A 308 -1.00 22.21 -4.11
CA LYS A 308 -0.18 23.42 -4.04
C LYS A 308 0.71 23.44 -2.80
N SER A 309 0.41 22.62 -1.79
CA SER A 309 1.20 22.55 -0.54
C SER A 309 2.58 21.93 -0.74
N ILE A 310 2.73 21.05 -1.73
CA ILE A 310 4.00 20.45 -2.11
C ILE A 310 4.61 21.33 -3.20
N THR A 311 5.55 22.20 -2.83
CA THR A 311 6.19 23.14 -3.75
C THR A 311 7.42 22.52 -4.44
N PRO A 312 7.80 22.99 -5.64
CA PRO A 312 9.01 22.54 -6.32
C PRO A 312 10.28 22.69 -5.49
N GLU A 313 10.40 23.73 -4.67
CA GLU A 313 11.57 24.00 -3.84
C GLU A 313 11.72 22.94 -2.75
N LEU A 314 10.62 22.56 -2.09
CA LEU A 314 10.59 21.48 -1.10
C LEU A 314 11.00 20.15 -1.73
N VAL A 315 10.47 19.86 -2.92
CA VAL A 315 10.84 18.64 -3.66
C VAL A 315 12.31 18.68 -4.06
N ALA A 316 12.81 19.81 -4.58
CA ALA A 316 14.20 19.98 -4.97
C ALA A 316 15.18 19.82 -3.80
N SER A 317 14.91 20.47 -2.65
CA SER A 317 15.69 20.27 -1.42
C SER A 317 15.78 18.79 -1.06
N LYS A 318 14.65 18.07 -1.11
CA LYS A 318 14.65 16.65 -0.81
C LYS A 318 15.41 15.82 -1.84
N VAL A 319 15.37 16.19 -3.12
CA VAL A 319 16.16 15.55 -4.17
C VAL A 319 17.66 15.67 -3.87
N TYR A 320 18.15 16.88 -3.56
CA TYR A 320 19.56 17.09 -3.21
C TYR A 320 19.96 16.36 -1.92
N GLU A 321 19.07 16.27 -0.92
CA GLU A 321 19.32 15.47 0.29
C GLU A 321 19.45 13.97 -0.04
N ILE A 322 18.59 13.46 -0.91
CA ILE A 322 18.56 12.04 -1.28
C ILE A 322 19.77 11.64 -2.12
N ILE A 323 20.11 12.42 -3.14
CA ILE A 323 21.12 12.07 -4.15
C ILE A 323 22.51 12.58 -3.76
N ASP A 324 22.63 13.86 -3.40
CA ASP A 324 23.91 14.52 -3.13
C ASP A 324 24.28 14.55 -1.64
N LYS A 325 23.37 14.11 -0.75
CA LYS A 325 23.51 14.22 0.71
C LYS A 325 23.71 15.66 1.21
N LYS A 326 23.33 16.65 0.41
CA LYS A 326 23.34 18.06 0.79
C LYS A 326 22.04 18.36 1.54
N GLN A 327 22.16 18.77 2.80
CA GLN A 327 21.00 19.23 3.56
C GLN A 327 20.66 20.67 3.18
N MET A 328 19.42 20.89 2.76
CA MET A 328 18.87 22.22 2.51
C MET A 328 17.67 22.42 3.42
N THR A 329 17.79 23.33 4.39
CA THR A 329 16.70 23.61 5.33
C THR A 329 15.63 24.45 4.65
N ILE A 330 14.51 23.82 4.31
CA ILE A 330 13.30 24.51 3.85
C ILE A 330 12.20 24.27 4.87
N LYS A 331 11.58 25.36 5.34
CA LYS A 331 10.45 25.28 6.28
C LYS A 331 9.25 24.63 5.59
N MET A 332 8.80 23.48 6.11
CA MET A 332 7.61 22.81 5.62
C MET A 332 6.34 23.50 6.16
N PRO A 333 5.27 23.63 5.36
CA PRO A 333 3.96 24.04 5.85
C PRO A 333 3.42 23.10 6.94
N ASP A 334 2.55 23.62 7.81
CA ASP A 334 2.02 22.84 8.95
C ASP A 334 1.25 21.60 8.51
N PHE A 335 0.44 21.73 7.44
CA PHE A 335 -0.36 20.67 6.82
C PHE A 335 0.42 19.79 5.83
N LEU A 336 1.76 19.85 5.87
CA LEU A 336 2.62 18.98 5.08
C LEU A 336 3.51 18.15 6.01
N ASN A 337 3.50 16.85 5.79
CA ASN A 337 4.38 15.91 6.47
C ASN A 337 5.29 15.19 5.48
N LEU A 338 6.53 14.97 5.89
CA LEU A 338 7.47 14.10 5.21
C LEU A 338 7.54 12.78 5.96
N TYR A 339 7.15 11.71 5.27
CA TYR A 339 7.25 10.34 5.76
C TYR A 339 8.44 9.62 5.13
N VAL A 340 9.07 8.76 5.91
CA VAL A 340 10.08 7.81 5.45
C VAL A 340 9.56 6.40 5.69
N SER A 341 9.69 5.54 4.68
CA SER A 341 9.32 4.13 4.81
C SER A 341 10.42 3.35 5.55
N HIS A 342 10.01 2.56 6.52
CA HIS A 342 10.87 1.72 7.34
C HIS A 342 10.37 0.28 7.28
N TYR A 343 11.23 -0.62 6.83
CA TYR A 343 10.93 -2.05 6.74
C TYR A 343 11.56 -2.79 7.92
N ASP A 344 10.74 -3.42 8.75
CA ASP A 344 11.18 -4.13 9.97
C ASP A 344 11.54 -5.61 9.73
N GLY A 345 11.55 -6.06 8.47
CA GLY A 345 11.74 -7.46 8.10
C GLY A 345 10.43 -8.23 7.87
N LYS A 346 9.28 -7.67 8.29
CA LYS A 346 7.95 -8.26 8.08
C LYS A 346 6.94 -7.27 7.51
N THR A 347 6.96 -6.01 7.94
CA THR A 347 6.06 -4.97 7.48
C THR A 347 6.79 -3.69 7.12
N THR A 348 6.13 -2.85 6.32
CA THR A 348 6.55 -1.47 6.13
C THR A 348 5.70 -0.55 6.98
N HIS A 349 6.33 0.37 7.69
CA HIS A 349 5.65 1.47 8.37
C HIS A 349 6.27 2.80 7.94
N TYR A 350 5.52 3.88 8.12
CA TYR A 350 5.89 5.20 7.64
C TYR A 350 6.03 6.12 8.85
N LEU A 351 7.24 6.61 9.08
CA LEU A 351 7.56 7.51 10.18
C LEU A 351 7.59 8.94 9.66
N SER A 352 6.80 9.82 10.28
CA SER A 352 6.88 11.25 10.05
C SER A 352 8.05 11.84 10.81
N GLN A 353 8.59 12.97 10.34
CA GLN A 353 9.55 13.75 11.11
C GLN A 353 8.92 14.37 12.37
N LYS A 354 7.60 14.61 12.36
CA LYS A 354 6.83 15.09 13.51
C LYS A 354 6.24 13.88 14.22
N ALA A 355 6.71 13.56 15.42
CA ALA A 355 6.04 12.55 16.25
C ALA A 355 4.71 13.12 16.75
N ASP A 356 3.59 12.46 16.44
CA ASP A 356 2.26 12.90 16.83
C ASP A 356 1.40 11.79 17.46
N ASN A 357 0.25 12.19 18.01
CA ASN A 357 -0.71 11.27 18.62
C ASN A 357 -1.26 10.25 17.62
N GLU A 358 -1.36 10.60 16.34
CA GLU A 358 -1.92 9.71 15.31
C GLU A 358 -0.98 8.55 15.01
N GLN A 359 0.33 8.79 15.00
CA GLN A 359 1.34 7.75 14.91
C GLN A 359 1.25 6.80 16.10
N ALA A 360 1.04 7.30 17.32
CA ALA A 360 0.84 6.46 18.50
C ALA A 360 -0.44 5.61 18.38
N ILE A 361 -1.54 6.19 17.89
CA ILE A 361 -2.80 5.47 17.63
C ILE A 361 -2.62 4.39 16.56
N ARG A 362 -1.90 4.69 15.47
CA ARG A 362 -1.55 3.69 14.44
C ARG A 362 -0.78 2.51 15.04
N MET A 363 0.18 2.78 15.93
CA MET A 363 0.92 1.71 16.61
C MET A 363 0.02 0.89 17.55
N LEU A 364 -0.93 1.52 18.24
CA LEU A 364 -1.92 0.83 19.05
C LEU A 364 -2.78 -0.14 18.21
N TYR A 365 -3.25 0.31 17.05
CA TYR A 365 -4.00 -0.55 16.13
C TYR A 365 -3.19 -1.76 15.64
N ARG A 366 -1.89 -1.58 15.42
CA ARG A 366 -0.98 -2.70 15.12
C ARG A 366 -0.92 -3.72 16.28
N ASP A 367 -0.93 -3.26 17.52
CA ASP A 367 -0.95 -4.14 18.69
C ASP A 367 -2.28 -4.86 18.89
N VAL A 368 -3.41 -4.18 18.68
CA VAL A 368 -4.75 -4.80 18.70
C VAL A 368 -4.82 -5.95 17.70
N ILE A 369 -4.27 -5.75 16.50
CA ILE A 369 -4.18 -6.80 15.49
C ILE A 369 -3.33 -7.97 15.94
N ASN A 370 -2.21 -7.71 16.62
CA ASN A 370 -1.44 -8.79 17.19
C ASN A 370 -2.23 -9.57 18.23
N ALA A 371 -2.96 -8.88 19.12
CA ALA A 371 -3.79 -9.54 20.12
C ALA A 371 -4.86 -10.42 19.48
N LEU A 372 -5.56 -9.90 18.48
CA LEU A 372 -6.66 -10.59 17.82
C LEU A 372 -6.17 -11.81 17.05
N PHE A 373 -5.18 -11.62 16.19
CA PHE A 373 -4.84 -12.62 15.18
C PHE A 373 -3.48 -13.30 15.42
N GLY A 374 -2.68 -12.87 16.41
CA GLY A 374 -1.33 -13.39 16.65
C GLY A 374 -0.34 -13.06 15.54
N ILE A 375 -0.63 -11.99 14.79
CA ILE A 375 -0.06 -11.75 13.46
C ILE A 375 1.25 -10.93 13.48
N LEU A 376 1.55 -10.21 14.57
CA LEU A 376 2.56 -9.14 14.62
C LEU A 376 3.46 -9.19 15.86
N ASN A 377 4.76 -9.47 15.72
CA ASN A 377 5.70 -9.22 16.82
C ASN A 377 6.00 -7.71 16.91
N SER A 378 5.30 -7.00 17.77
CA SER A 378 5.57 -5.59 18.07
C SER A 378 6.31 -5.41 19.40
N LYS A 379 7.29 -4.49 19.39
CA LYS A 379 8.03 -4.06 20.58
C LYS A 379 7.13 -3.24 21.51
N LYS A 380 7.52 -3.08 22.78
CA LYS A 380 6.84 -2.17 23.74
C LYS A 380 6.64 -0.78 23.11
N ILE A 381 5.41 -0.28 23.14
CA ILE A 381 5.06 1.05 22.65
C ILE A 381 5.25 2.05 23.78
N LYS A 382 5.99 3.14 23.53
CA LYS A 382 5.98 4.30 24.42
C LYS A 382 4.82 5.20 24.02
N ILE A 383 3.83 5.33 24.90
CA ILE A 383 2.71 6.27 24.72
C ILE A 383 2.72 7.34 25.82
N SER A 384 2.10 8.48 25.56
CA SER A 384 1.96 9.55 26.55
C SER A 384 1.01 9.13 27.68
N LYS A 385 1.20 9.67 28.89
CA LYS A 385 0.30 9.41 30.04
C LYS A 385 -1.15 9.80 29.73
N TRP A 386 -1.34 10.88 28.97
CA TRP A 386 -2.66 11.31 28.50
C TRP A 386 -3.31 10.24 27.62
N LEU A 387 -2.58 9.72 26.62
CA LEU A 387 -3.10 8.70 25.72
C LEU A 387 -3.40 7.38 26.46
N LEU A 388 -2.58 7.01 27.44
CA LEU A 388 -2.84 5.84 28.28
C LEU A 388 -4.17 5.98 29.05
N LYS A 389 -4.39 7.13 29.69
CA LYS A 389 -5.64 7.42 30.41
C LYS A 389 -6.85 7.46 29.47
N GLU A 390 -6.69 7.98 28.25
CA GLU A 390 -7.76 7.96 27.25
C GLU A 390 -8.10 6.54 26.80
N ILE A 391 -7.09 5.68 26.58
CA ILE A 391 -7.29 4.26 26.29
C ILE A 391 -8.06 3.59 27.44
N GLU A 392 -7.64 3.79 28.68
CA GLU A 392 -8.32 3.25 29.88
C GLU A 392 -9.79 3.66 29.94
N ASN A 393 -10.08 4.96 29.79
CA ASN A 393 -11.44 5.49 29.84
C ASN A 393 -12.32 4.90 28.73
N GLN A 394 -11.82 4.85 27.49
CA GLN A 394 -12.59 4.35 26.35
C GLN A 394 -12.85 2.84 26.46
N PHE A 395 -11.87 2.05 26.92
CA PHE A 395 -12.07 0.62 27.20
C PHE A 395 -13.04 0.38 28.35
N TYR A 396 -13.04 1.23 29.38
CA TYR A 396 -14.00 1.17 30.47
C TYR A 396 -15.44 1.42 29.98
N LEU A 397 -15.68 2.49 29.23
CA LEU A 397 -17.02 2.83 28.71
C LEU A 397 -17.60 1.69 27.83
N VAL A 398 -16.74 1.09 27.02
CA VAL A 398 -17.10 0.02 26.08
C VAL A 398 -17.46 -1.27 26.79
N THR A 399 -16.72 -1.65 27.83
CA THR A 399 -16.97 -2.89 28.57
C THR A 399 -18.21 -2.81 29.46
N HIS A 400 -18.73 -1.60 29.70
CA HIS A 400 -19.90 -1.33 30.53
C HIS A 400 -21.13 -0.89 29.71
N ASP A 401 -21.23 -1.30 28.44
CA ASP A 401 -22.38 -1.10 27.54
C ASP A 401 -22.83 0.39 27.38
N PHE A 402 -21.96 1.37 27.64
CA PHE A 402 -22.27 2.78 27.38
C PHE A 402 -22.15 3.11 25.89
N LEU A 403 -22.98 4.05 25.41
CA LEU A 403 -22.90 4.59 24.06
C LEU A 403 -21.49 5.14 23.79
N LEU A 404 -20.88 4.67 22.71
CA LEU A 404 -19.59 5.17 22.25
C LEU A 404 -19.69 6.65 21.89
N PRO A 405 -18.74 7.50 22.34
CA PRO A 405 -18.62 8.84 21.80
C PRO A 405 -18.40 8.76 20.29
N SER A 406 -19.06 9.62 19.52
CA SER A 406 -18.89 9.72 18.06
C SER A 406 -17.45 10.01 17.63
N ASN A 407 -16.59 10.43 18.55
CA ASN A 407 -15.17 10.73 18.33
C ASN A 407 -14.22 9.66 18.91
N SER A 408 -14.71 8.48 19.30
CA SER A 408 -13.84 7.44 19.86
C SER A 408 -12.83 6.95 18.82
N MET A 409 -11.56 6.91 19.21
CA MET A 409 -10.48 6.39 18.37
C MET A 409 -10.61 4.90 18.09
N PHE A 410 -11.51 4.16 18.76
CA PHE A 410 -11.74 2.72 18.62
C PHE A 410 -12.98 2.35 17.79
N ILE A 411 -13.67 3.33 17.19
CA ILE A 411 -14.86 3.09 16.32
C ILE A 411 -14.64 1.95 15.31
N PRO A 412 -13.51 1.90 14.56
CA PRO A 412 -13.19 0.75 13.70
C PRO A 412 -13.20 -0.60 14.41
N LEU A 413 -12.58 -0.71 15.60
CA LEU A 413 -12.53 -1.93 16.38
C LEU A 413 -13.95 -2.38 16.79
N PHE A 414 -14.80 -1.44 17.19
CA PHE A 414 -16.19 -1.76 17.57
C PHE A 414 -17.06 -2.17 16.40
N HIS A 415 -16.95 -1.51 15.25
CA HIS A 415 -17.64 -1.96 14.04
C HIS A 415 -17.22 -3.37 13.62
N PHE A 416 -15.97 -3.74 13.84
CA PHE A 416 -15.50 -5.10 13.61
C PHE A 416 -16.11 -6.08 14.61
N LEU A 417 -15.98 -5.79 15.91
CA LEU A 417 -16.46 -6.65 17.00
C LEU A 417 -17.98 -6.82 17.03
N ASN A 418 -18.74 -5.86 16.49
CA ASN A 418 -20.19 -5.95 16.37
C ASN A 418 -20.68 -7.00 15.36
N GLN A 419 -19.78 -7.61 14.58
CA GLN A 419 -20.09 -8.71 13.67
C GLN A 419 -20.17 -10.07 14.40
N PHE A 420 -19.71 -10.14 15.65
CA PHE A 420 -19.71 -11.34 16.47
C PHE A 420 -20.85 -11.34 17.49
N GLU A 421 -21.20 -12.54 17.95
CA GLU A 421 -22.16 -12.74 19.04
C GLU A 421 -21.64 -12.17 20.37
N ARG A 422 -22.56 -11.95 21.33
CA ARG A 422 -22.25 -11.22 22.57
C ARG A 422 -21.11 -11.85 23.38
N GLU A 423 -21.11 -13.17 23.53
CA GLU A 423 -20.10 -13.87 24.34
C GLU A 423 -18.74 -13.93 23.64
N GLU A 424 -18.70 -14.17 22.33
CA GLU A 424 -17.48 -14.09 21.53
C GLU A 424 -16.87 -12.68 21.57
N ARG A 425 -17.72 -11.66 21.45
CA ARG A 425 -17.32 -10.25 21.55
C ARG A 425 -16.65 -9.94 22.88
N LYS A 426 -17.24 -10.36 24.01
CA LYS A 426 -16.67 -10.18 25.35
C LYS A 426 -15.30 -10.85 25.48
N MET A 427 -15.18 -12.10 25.00
CA MET A 427 -13.92 -12.83 25.00
C MET A 427 -12.82 -12.09 24.20
N LEU A 428 -13.14 -11.61 23.00
CA LEU A 428 -12.20 -10.86 22.16
C LEU A 428 -11.78 -9.53 22.79
N LEU A 429 -12.72 -8.79 23.39
CA LEU A 429 -12.42 -7.56 24.12
C LEU A 429 -11.46 -7.78 25.28
N ASN A 430 -11.71 -8.81 26.10
CA ASN A 430 -10.83 -9.16 27.22
C ASN A 430 -9.43 -9.54 26.73
N LYS A 431 -9.34 -10.31 25.64
CA LYS A 431 -8.05 -10.67 25.02
C LYS A 431 -7.28 -9.43 24.57
N ILE A 432 -7.94 -8.48 23.89
CA ILE A 432 -7.33 -7.23 23.45
C ILE A 432 -6.87 -6.40 24.64
N PHE A 433 -7.75 -6.19 25.64
CA PHE A 433 -7.46 -5.37 26.80
C PHE A 433 -6.25 -5.90 27.56
N ASN A 434 -6.22 -7.21 27.88
CA ASN A 434 -5.11 -7.84 28.57
C ASN A 434 -3.79 -7.69 27.79
N HIS A 435 -3.81 -7.91 26.46
CA HIS A 435 -2.62 -7.74 25.62
C HIS A 435 -2.09 -6.31 25.62
N LEU A 436 -2.98 -5.32 25.47
CA LEU A 436 -2.60 -3.91 25.49
C LEU A 436 -2.09 -3.50 26.86
N TRP A 437 -2.74 -3.94 27.93
CA TRP A 437 -2.35 -3.63 29.29
C TRP A 437 -0.93 -4.11 29.61
N GLU A 438 -0.61 -5.37 29.28
CA GLU A 438 0.73 -5.95 29.45
C GLU A 438 1.81 -5.16 28.70
N LYS A 439 1.48 -4.57 27.55
CA LYS A 439 2.42 -3.81 26.74
C LYS A 439 2.58 -2.35 27.17
N LEU A 440 1.52 -1.74 27.66
CA LEU A 440 1.46 -0.31 27.93
C LEU A 440 1.73 0.04 29.40
N SER A 441 1.48 -0.88 30.33
CA SER A 441 1.75 -0.69 31.76
C SER A 441 3.16 -1.18 32.15
N ASN A 442 3.79 -0.49 33.08
CA ASN A 442 5.09 -0.88 33.67
C ASN A 442 4.92 -1.66 34.99
N GLU A 443 3.70 -1.89 35.46
CA GLU A 443 3.43 -2.47 36.79
C GLU A 443 2.66 -3.81 36.70
N PRO A 444 2.98 -4.80 37.55
CA PRO A 444 2.18 -6.02 37.68
C PRO A 444 0.86 -5.75 38.41
N ARG A 445 -0.23 -6.30 37.85
CA ARG A 445 -1.63 -6.37 38.32
C ARG A 445 -1.99 -5.81 39.71
N ALA A 446 -3.01 -4.94 39.71
CA ALA A 446 -3.99 -4.80 40.79
C ALA A 446 -5.46 -4.82 40.30
N PHE A 447 -5.74 -5.42 39.13
CA PHE A 447 -7.10 -5.61 38.61
C PHE A 447 -7.49 -7.07 38.36
N SER A 448 -6.65 -8.03 38.79
CA SER A 448 -7.13 -9.40 38.94
C SER A 448 -7.92 -9.51 40.24
N GLN A 449 -9.16 -9.99 40.12
CA GLN A 449 -10.02 -10.53 41.19
C GLN A 449 -11.14 -9.66 41.77
N LYS A 450 -11.33 -8.40 41.36
CA LYS A 450 -12.63 -7.74 41.56
C LYS A 450 -13.45 -7.76 40.28
N SER A 451 -14.04 -8.93 40.08
CA SER A 451 -15.37 -9.16 39.48
C SER A 451 -15.63 -8.60 38.08
N PHE A 452 -15.19 -9.36 37.07
CA PHE A 452 -16.07 -9.67 35.93
C PHE A 452 -17.07 -10.74 36.40
N SER A 453 -18.04 -10.35 37.21
CA SER A 453 -19.25 -11.15 37.46
C SER A 453 -20.35 -10.56 36.60
N PHE A 454 -20.66 -11.25 35.49
CA PHE A 454 -21.86 -11.04 34.69
C PHE A 454 -22.96 -11.97 35.19
#